data_AF-A0A7X6FFQ4-F1
#
_entry.id   AF-A0A7X6FFQ4-F1
#
_cell.length_a   1.000
_cell.length_b   1.000
_cell.length_c   1.000
_cell.angle_alpha   90.00
_cell.angle_beta   90.00
_cell.angle_gamma   90.00
#
_symmetry.space_group_name_H-M   'P 1'
#
loop_
_entity.id
_entity.type
_entity.pdbx_description
1 polymer ?
#
loop_
_entity_poly.entity_id
_entity_poly.type
_entity_poly.pdbx_seq_one_letter_code
_entity_poly.pdbx_strand_id
1 'polypeptide(L)' 'MSSRNLTAAHRSLAFGTRLRVINKHNGRSVVVRINDRGPFIRGRVLDLSRAAAQDIGMVASGTASVCYEVVASK' A
#
# COMPACT_ATOMS: atom_id res chain seq x y z
N MET A 1 15.47 -16.53 3.91
CA MET A 1 15.21 -15.26 3.17
C MET A 1 14.27 -14.42 4.01
N SER A 2 14.74 -13.27 4.54
CA SER A 2 13.86 -12.37 5.29
C SER A 2 12.90 -11.70 4.31
N SER A 3 11.70 -12.27 4.14
CA SER A 3 10.69 -11.74 3.23
C SER A 3 10.21 -10.39 3.77
N ARG A 4 10.67 -9.29 3.17
CA ARG A 4 10.02 -7.99 3.37
C ARG A 4 8.59 -8.14 2.87
N ASN A 5 7.63 -8.24 3.77
CA ASN A 5 6.23 -8.39 3.42
C ASN A 5 5.70 -7.05 2.88
N LEU A 6 5.76 -6.91 1.55
CA LEU A 6 5.16 -5.79 0.81
C LEU A 6 3.66 -6.04 0.68
N THR A 7 2.92 -5.62 1.69
CA THR A 7 1.49 -5.87 1.79
C THR A 7 0.73 -4.61 2.14
N ALA A 8 -0.59 -4.65 1.94
CA ALA A 8 -1.48 -3.58 2.33
C ALA A 8 -2.87 -4.09 2.72
N ALA A 9 -3.57 -3.28 3.51
CA ALA A 9 -4.98 -3.47 3.80
C ALA A 9 -5.84 -2.64 2.84
N HIS A 10 -6.92 -3.24 2.33
CA HIS A 10 -7.94 -2.55 1.55
C HIS A 10 -9.35 -3.03 1.92
N ARG A 11 -10.33 -2.11 1.86
CA ARG A 11 -11.71 -2.36 2.33
C ARG A 11 -12.40 -3.48 1.55
N SER A 12 -12.25 -3.48 0.23
CA SER A 12 -13.04 -4.31 -0.67
C SER A 12 -12.25 -5.12 -1.71
N LEU A 13 -10.95 -4.87 -1.90
CA LEU A 13 -10.21 -5.56 -2.96
C LEU A 13 -9.99 -7.01 -2.54
N ALA A 14 -10.05 -7.94 -3.50
CA ALA A 14 -9.83 -9.35 -3.20
C ALA A 14 -8.44 -9.57 -2.58
N PHE A 15 -8.36 -10.46 -1.59
CA PHE A 15 -7.06 -10.88 -1.07
C PHE A 15 -6.23 -11.51 -2.20
N GLY A 16 -4.96 -11.14 -2.27
CA GLY A 16 -4.06 -11.53 -3.35
C GLY A 16 -3.95 -10.51 -4.49
N THR A 17 -4.88 -9.54 -4.58
CA THR A 17 -4.76 -8.42 -5.55
C THR A 17 -3.41 -7.72 -5.36
N ARG A 18 -2.71 -7.43 -6.46
CA ARG A 18 -1.46 -6.67 -6.45
C ARG A 18 -1.71 -5.25 -6.92
N LEU A 19 -1.25 -4.29 -6.13
CA LEU A 19 -1.37 -2.87 -6.42
C LEU A 19 0.02 -2.26 -6.63
N ARG A 20 0.18 -1.43 -7.65
CA ARG A 20 1.26 -0.45 -7.67
C ARG A 20 0.78 0.79 -6.94
N VAL A 21 1.47 1.18 -5.87
CA VAL A 21 1.15 2.36 -5.06
C VAL A 21 2.22 3.42 -5.29
N ILE A 22 1.82 4.65 -5.59
CA ILE A 22 2.69 5.78 -5.90
C ILE A 22 2.47 6.87 -4.86
N ASN A 23 3.53 7.32 -4.20
CA ASN A 23 3.49 8.49 -3.33
C ASN A 23 3.54 9.77 -4.19
N LYS A 24 2.48 10.57 -4.13
CA LYS A 24 2.35 11.79 -4.95
C LYS A 24 3.38 12.87 -4.58
N HIS A 25 3.93 12.84 -3.37
CA HIS A 25 4.88 13.86 -2.91
C HIS A 25 6.28 13.71 -3.51
N ASN A 26 6.70 12.48 -3.81
CA ASN A 26 8.08 12.20 -4.25
C ASN A 26 8.18 11.29 -5.48
N GLY A 27 7.04 10.83 -6.04
CA GLY A 27 6.98 9.96 -7.22
C GLY A 27 7.44 8.52 -6.99
N ARG A 28 7.87 8.14 -5.77
CA ARG A 28 8.33 6.78 -5.47
C ARG A 28 7.14 5.82 -5.46
N SER A 29 7.38 4.59 -5.91
CA SER A 29 6.33 3.58 -6.00
C SER A 29 6.78 2.20 -5.54
N VAL A 30 5.83 1.40 -5.06
CA VAL A 30 6.04 0.01 -4.62
C VAL A 30 4.86 -0.86 -5.07
N VAL A 31 5.12 -2.13 -5.38
CA VAL A 31 4.06 -3.13 -5.60
C VAL A 31 3.78 -3.87 -4.31
N VAL A 32 2.52 -3.89 -3.88
CA VAL A 32 2.07 -4.57 -2.66
C VAL A 32 0.97 -5.58 -2.96
N ARG A 33 0.85 -6.59 -2.11
CA ARG A 33 -0.26 -7.55 -2.13
C ARG A 33 -1.29 -7.23 -1.05
N ILE A 34 -2.56 -7.23 -1.42
CA ILE A 34 -3.65 -7.11 -0.45
C ILE A 34 -3.72 -8.39 0.39
N ASN A 35 -3.58 -8.26 1.70
CA ASN A 35 -3.65 -9.39 2.63
C ASN A 35 -4.51 -9.13 3.87
N ASP A 36 -5.09 -7.94 3.99
CA ASP A 36 -5.87 -7.55 5.16
C ASP A 36 -7.00 -6.56 4.81
N ARG A 37 -7.91 -6.30 5.76
CA ARG A 37 -9.07 -5.42 5.64
C ARG A 37 -8.85 -4.13 6.43
N GLY A 38 -9.40 -3.05 5.90
CA GLY A 38 -9.19 -1.69 6.39
C GLY A 38 -8.80 -0.76 5.24
N PRO A 39 -8.49 0.51 5.50
CA PRO A 39 -8.60 1.21 6.78
C PRO A 39 -10.08 1.49 7.12
N PHE A 40 -10.50 1.34 8.38
CA PHE A 40 -11.87 1.66 8.80
C PHE A 40 -12.07 3.13 9.24
N ILE A 41 -11.08 3.97 8.96
CA ILE A 41 -11.10 5.41 9.26
C ILE A 41 -11.40 6.18 7.97
N ARG A 42 -12.31 7.16 8.06
CA ARG A 42 -12.65 8.05 6.94
C ARG A 42 -11.40 8.78 6.42
N GLY A 43 -11.34 9.01 5.10
CA GLY A 43 -10.23 9.72 4.46
C GLY A 43 -8.99 8.87 4.16
N ARG A 44 -8.92 7.61 4.60
CA ARG A 44 -7.84 6.67 4.21
C ARG A 44 -8.35 5.60 3.27
N VAL A 45 -7.51 5.20 2.31
CA VAL A 45 -7.86 4.19 1.28
C VAL A 45 -7.00 2.92 1.37
N LEU A 46 -5.78 3.03 1.87
CA LEU A 46 -4.80 1.95 1.98
C LEU A 46 -3.98 2.14 3.25
N ASP A 47 -3.75 1.05 3.99
CA ASP A 47 -2.72 0.99 5.03
C ASP A 47 -1.60 0.08 4.52
N LEU A 48 -0.38 0.62 4.43
CA LEU A 48 0.78 -0.11 3.93
C LEU A 48 1.54 -0.76 5.09
N SER A 49 2.18 -1.90 4.83
CA SER A 49 3.19 -2.43 5.74
C SER A 49 4.33 -1.41 5.92
N ARG A 50 5.03 -1.48 7.06
CA ARG A 50 6.17 -0.58 7.33
C ARG A 50 7.23 -0.64 6.22
N ALA A 51 7.48 -1.82 5.66
CA ALA A 51 8.42 -2.00 4.55
C ALA A 51 7.96 -1.26 3.29
N ALA A 52 6.69 -1.40 2.90
CA ALA A 52 6.14 -0.69 1.74
C ALA A 52 6.11 0.84 1.96
N ALA A 53 5.78 1.29 3.17
CA ALA A 53 5.84 2.71 3.53
C ALA A 53 7.27 3.29 3.46
N GLN A 54 8.29 2.49 3.80
CA GLN A 54 9.69 2.87 3.68
C GLN A 54 10.13 2.99 2.22
N ASP A 55 9.70 2.07 1.37
CA ASP A 55 10.04 2.05 -0.06
C ASP A 55 9.48 3.27 -0.81
N ILE A 56 8.32 3.80 -0.39
CA ILE A 56 7.76 5.04 -0.94
C ILE A 56 8.08 6.30 -0.11
N GLY A 57 8.91 6.17 0.92
CA GLY A 57 9.44 7.28 1.70
C GLY A 57 8.38 8.05 2.50
N MET A 58 7.40 7.36 3.11
CA MET A 58 6.34 8.00 3.90
C MET A 58 6.36 7.68 5.40
N VAL A 59 7.38 6.94 5.89
CA VAL A 59 7.43 6.51 7.30
C VAL A 59 7.44 7.72 8.25
N ALA A 60 8.26 8.74 7.96
CA ALA A 60 8.37 9.92 8.82
C ALA A 60 7.11 10.80 8.82
N SER A 61 6.38 10.87 7.71
CA SER A 61 5.14 11.64 7.61
C SER A 61 3.93 10.91 8.22
N GLY A 62 4.02 9.59 8.42
CA GLY A 62 2.96 8.73 8.93
C GLY A 62 1.83 8.47 7.94
N THR A 63 1.43 9.48 7.16
CA THR A 63 0.46 9.40 6.07
C THR A 63 1.01 10.06 4.80
N ALA A 64 0.45 9.72 3.65
CA ALA A 64 0.81 10.31 2.37
C ALA A 64 -0.39 10.27 1.41
N SER A 65 -0.48 11.28 0.54
CA SER A 65 -1.39 11.20 -0.61
C SER A 65 -0.82 10.22 -1.64
N VAL A 66 -1.59 9.19 -1.98
CA VAL A 66 -1.17 8.15 -2.91
C VAL A 66 -2.14 8.00 -4.07
N CYS A 67 -1.60 7.59 -5.22
CA CYS A 67 -2.38 6.95 -6.28
C CYS A 67 -2.07 5.46 -6.28
N TYR A 68 -3.01 4.62 -6.71
CA TYR A 68 -2.73 3.21 -6.94
C TYR A 68 -3.48 2.66 -8.16
N GLU A 69 -2.92 1.61 -8.73
CA GLU A 69 -3.50 0.86 -9.85
C GLU A 69 -3.39 -0.64 -9.58
N VAL A 70 -4.37 -1.41 -10.04
CA VAL A 70 -4.32 -2.87 -9.98
C VAL A 70 -3.39 -3.36 -11.10
N VAL A 71 -2.30 -4.02 -10.73
CA VAL A 71 -1.33 -4.57 -11.69
C VAL A 71 -1.50 -6.08 -11.89
N ALA A 72 -2.19 -6.75 -10.97
CA ALA A 72 -2.70 -8.11 -11.18
C ALA A 72 -3.88 -8.34 -10.24
N SER A 73 -4.97 -8.86 -10.80
CA SER A 73 -6.08 -9.42 -10.06
C SER A 73 -5.86 -10.92 -9.82
N LYS A 74 -6.43 -11.45 -8.74
CA LYS A 74 -6.48 -12.89 -8.49
C LYS A 74 -7.59 -13.52 -9.32
#